data_AF-A0A8T4QNB6-F1
#
_entry.id   AF-A0A8T4QNB6-F1
#
_cell.length_a   1.000
_cell.length_b   1.000
_cell.length_c   1.000
_cell.angle_alpha   90.00
_cell.angle_beta   90.00
_cell.angle_gamma   90.00
#
_symmetry.space_group_name_H-M   'P 1'
#
loop_
_entity.id
_entity.type
_entity.pdbx_description
1 polymer ?
#
loop_
_entity_poly.entity_id
_entity_poly.type
_entity_poly.pdbx_seq_one_letter_code
_entity_poly.pdbx_strand_id
1 'polypeptide(L)'
;MLKLLLSLSGIGAGYLLGVIAPEEISSGRKYFMVLEKVILSILIVTTAYFLKKNGLTIMFLVISFLGIVLFLFFFLRKRNFYVYYFIYPLVAVSYFFLLQEQQLILASLLFLYGLPLGTLLYERKKQKS
;
A
#
# COMPACT_ATOMS: atom_id res chain seq x y z
N MET A 1 -7.64 -16.37 -5.62
CA MET A 1 -8.39 -15.75 -4.49
C MET A 1 -7.66 -15.85 -3.15
N LEU A 2 -7.23 -17.03 -2.69
CA LEU A 2 -6.55 -17.15 -1.38
C LEU A 2 -5.34 -16.20 -1.22
N LYS A 3 -4.48 -16.09 -2.25
CA LYS A 3 -3.33 -15.16 -2.24
C LYS A 3 -3.73 -13.69 -2.05
N LEU A 4 -4.86 -13.28 -2.64
CA LEU A 4 -5.38 -11.92 -2.49
C LEU A 4 -5.88 -11.72 -1.05
N LEU A 5 -6.65 -12.65 -0.50
CA LEU A 5 -7.12 -12.58 0.90
C LEU A 5 -5.94 -12.50 1.88
N LEU A 6 -4.91 -13.32 1.66
CA LEU A 6 -3.67 -13.27 2.42
C LEU A 6 -2.96 -11.92 2.25
N SER A 7 -2.96 -11.31 1.06
CA SER A 7 -2.34 -9.99 0.90
C SER A 7 -3.04 -8.90 1.70
N LEU A 8 -4.38 -8.94 1.79
CA LEU A 8 -5.17 -7.96 2.54
C LEU A 8 -5.00 -8.10 4.06
N SER A 9 -4.62 -9.28 4.55
CA SER A 9 -4.37 -9.49 5.99
C SER A 9 -3.15 -8.72 6.51
N GLY A 10 -2.30 -8.20 5.62
CA GLY A 10 -1.16 -7.36 5.98
C GLY A 10 -1.56 -6.13 6.80
N ILE A 11 -2.71 -5.53 6.51
CA ILE A 11 -3.24 -4.41 7.33
C ILE A 11 -3.57 -4.88 8.74
N GLY A 12 -4.22 -6.05 8.87
CA GLY A 12 -4.53 -6.64 10.17
C GLY A 12 -3.28 -6.99 10.97
N ALA A 13 -2.29 -7.61 10.32
CA ALA A 13 -1.00 -7.91 10.94
C ALA A 13 -0.28 -6.62 11.39
N GLY A 14 -0.24 -5.60 10.53
CA GLY A 14 0.32 -4.29 10.87
C GLY A 14 -0.38 -3.63 12.05
N TYR A 15 -1.71 -3.75 12.12
CA TYR A 15 -2.49 -3.24 13.24
C TYR A 15 -2.18 -3.98 14.54
N LEU A 16 -2.10 -5.32 14.49
CA LEU A 16 -1.72 -6.17 15.63
C LEU A 16 -0.31 -5.83 16.15
N LEU A 17 0.65 -5.58 15.26
CA LEU A 17 1.98 -5.11 15.67
C LEU A 17 1.89 -3.85 16.55
N GLY A 18 0.98 -2.94 16.22
CA GLY A 18 0.77 -1.75 17.03
C GLY A 18 0.06 -1.97 18.36
N VAL A 19 -0.79 -2.98 18.43
CA VAL A 19 -1.39 -3.41 19.70
C VAL A 19 -0.34 -4.05 20.62
N ILE A 20 0.58 -4.85 20.06
CA ILE A 20 1.58 -5.60 20.82
C ILE A 20 2.69 -4.70 21.36
N ALA A 21 3.18 -3.76 20.56
CA ALA A 21 4.31 -2.89 20.91
C ALA A 21 3.96 -1.40 20.72
N PRO A 22 2.99 -0.87 21.48
CA PRO A 22 2.50 0.49 21.27
C PRO A 22 3.53 1.57 21.65
N GLU A 23 4.50 1.27 22.50
CA GLU A 23 5.59 2.17 22.88
C GLU A 23 6.55 2.40 21.70
N GLU A 24 6.90 1.32 20.98
CA GLU A 24 7.85 1.35 19.85
C GLU A 24 7.31 2.10 18.64
N ILE A 25 5.99 2.16 18.47
CA ILE A 25 5.37 2.92 17.36
C ILE A 25 5.69 4.41 17.46
N SER A 26 5.65 4.97 18.66
CA SER A 26 5.76 6.42 18.86
C SER A 26 7.11 6.95 18.38
N SER A 27 8.19 6.25 18.75
CA SER A 27 9.56 6.51 18.28
C SER A 27 9.79 6.04 16.84
N GLY A 28 9.21 4.89 16.46
CA GLY A 28 9.31 4.28 15.13
C GLY A 28 8.53 5.00 14.02
N ARG A 29 7.68 5.97 14.36
CA ARG A 29 6.70 6.58 13.46
C ARG A 29 7.28 7.08 12.14
N LYS A 30 8.43 7.78 12.20
CA LYS A 30 9.11 8.31 11.01
C LYS A 30 9.55 7.19 10.07
N TYR A 31 10.00 6.07 10.62
CA TYR A 31 10.45 4.90 9.85
C TYR A 31 9.27 4.19 9.20
N PHE A 32 8.18 3.95 9.93
CA PHE A 32 6.95 3.38 9.34
C PHE A 32 6.39 4.27 8.24
N MET A 33 6.43 5.59 8.44
CA MET A 33 6.12 6.54 7.37
C MET A 33 7.03 6.34 6.17
N VAL A 34 8.36 6.39 6.31
CA VAL A 34 9.24 6.23 5.14
C VAL A 34 9.03 4.87 4.47
N LEU A 35 8.86 3.80 5.25
CA LEU A 35 8.63 2.45 4.76
C LEU A 35 7.33 2.34 3.94
N GLU A 36 6.23 2.88 4.46
CA GLU A 36 4.94 2.96 3.75
C GLU A 36 5.12 3.56 2.36
N LYS A 37 5.90 4.64 2.27
CA LYS A 37 6.12 5.43 1.06
C LYS A 37 6.98 4.71 0.03
N VAL A 38 8.04 4.06 0.50
CA VAL A 38 8.95 3.27 -0.33
C VAL A 38 8.21 2.07 -0.90
N ILE A 39 7.51 1.30 -0.06
CA ILE A 39 6.76 0.14 -0.51
C ILE A 39 5.65 0.55 -1.47
N LEU A 40 4.95 1.65 -1.20
CA LEU A 40 3.93 2.17 -2.12
C LEU A 40 4.51 2.53 -3.49
N SER A 41 5.66 3.20 -3.53
CA SER A 41 6.33 3.54 -4.78
C SER A 41 6.71 2.29 -5.57
N ILE A 42 7.29 1.29 -4.89
CA ILE A 42 7.61 -0.01 -5.49
C ILE A 42 6.33 -0.68 -6.03
N LEU A 43 5.27 -0.70 -5.23
CA LEU A 43 3.99 -1.31 -5.57
C LEU A 43 3.39 -0.68 -6.85
N ILE A 44 3.37 0.66 -6.95
CA ILE A 44 2.87 1.38 -8.13
C ILE A 44 3.74 1.07 -9.35
N VAL A 45 5.06 1.17 -9.24
CA VAL A 45 6.00 0.93 -10.35
C VAL A 45 5.89 -0.51 -10.86
N THR A 46 5.88 -1.49 -9.94
CA THR A 46 5.74 -2.90 -10.29
C THR A 46 4.40 -3.19 -10.95
N THR A 47 3.31 -2.63 -10.42
CA THR A 47 1.96 -2.81 -11.01
C THR A 47 1.91 -2.21 -12.41
N ALA A 48 2.38 -0.97 -12.59
CA ALA A 48 2.42 -0.30 -13.90
C ALA A 48 3.27 -1.08 -14.90
N TYR A 49 4.44 -1.59 -14.48
CA TYR A 49 5.31 -2.42 -15.30
C TYR A 49 4.60 -3.69 -15.78
N PHE A 50 3.92 -4.43 -14.89
CA PHE A 50 3.19 -5.65 -15.27
C PHE A 50 1.99 -5.36 -16.17
N LEU A 51 1.23 -4.30 -15.90
CA LEU A 51 0.11 -3.89 -16.76
C LEU A 51 0.59 -3.56 -18.17
N LYS A 52 1.69 -2.81 -18.30
CA LYS A 52 2.31 -2.52 -19.60
C LYS A 52 2.78 -3.80 -20.31
N LYS A 53 3.45 -4.70 -19.58
CA LYS A 53 3.94 -5.98 -20.13
C LYS A 53 2.81 -6.86 -20.67
N ASN A 54 1.64 -6.82 -20.03
CA ASN A 54 0.47 -7.61 -20.43
C ASN A 54 -0.41 -6.91 -21.50
N GLY A 55 0.03 -5.76 -22.05
CA GLY A 55 -0.72 -5.03 -23.08
C GLY A 55 -1.93 -4.23 -22.56
N LEU A 56 -2.06 -4.05 -21.25
CA LEU A 56 -3.18 -3.35 -20.61
C LEU A 56 -2.93 -1.83 -20.56
N THR A 57 -2.79 -1.21 -21.72
CA THR A 57 -2.34 0.19 -21.85
C THR A 57 -3.23 1.18 -21.09
N ILE A 58 -4.55 1.03 -21.15
CA ILE A 58 -5.48 1.94 -20.45
C ILE A 58 -5.28 1.85 -18.93
N MET A 59 -5.21 0.64 -18.38
CA MET A 59 -4.99 0.46 -16.94
C MET A 59 -3.61 0.95 -16.50
N PHE A 60 -2.58 0.73 -17.33
CA PHE A 60 -1.25 1.29 -17.12
C PHE A 60 -1.31 2.82 -17.01
N LEU A 61 -1.95 3.51 -17.97
CA LEU A 61 -2.07 4.97 -17.94
C LEU A 61 -2.82 5.45 -16.69
N VAL A 62 -3.90 4.79 -16.30
CA VAL A 62 -4.67 5.13 -15.09
C VAL A 62 -3.81 4.99 -13.84
N ILE A 63 -3.09 3.88 -13.67
CA ILE A 63 -2.23 3.66 -12.49
C ILE A 63 -1.04 4.60 -12.49
N SER A 64 -0.40 4.85 -13.63
CA SER A 64 0.70 5.80 -13.72
C SER A 64 0.25 7.22 -13.42
N PHE A 65 -0.88 7.65 -13.97
CA PHE A 65 -1.45 8.97 -13.68
C PHE A 65 -1.77 9.12 -12.19
N LEU A 66 -2.47 8.15 -11.60
CA LEU A 66 -2.78 8.16 -10.18
C LEU A 66 -1.50 8.13 -9.33
N GLY A 67 -0.51 7.33 -9.71
CA GLY A 67 0.80 7.30 -9.03
C GLY A 67 1.50 8.66 -9.02
N ILE A 68 1.47 9.39 -10.13
CA ILE A 68 2.00 10.75 -10.23
C ILE A 68 1.20 11.72 -9.36
N VAL A 69 -0.14 11.68 -9.45
CA VAL A 69 -1.02 12.52 -8.63
C VAL A 69 -0.74 12.29 -7.14
N LEU A 70 -0.58 11.04 -6.73
CA LEU A 70 -0.26 10.67 -5.35
C LEU A 70 1.11 11.18 -4.92
N PHE A 71 2.12 10.99 -5.75
CA PHE A 71 3.47 11.51 -5.51
C PHE A 71 3.45 13.03 -5.31
N LEU A 72 2.74 13.76 -6.19
CA LEU A 72 2.57 15.20 -6.10
C LEU A 72 1.80 15.60 -4.84
N PHE A 73 0.66 14.96 -4.55
CA PHE A 73 -0.13 15.24 -3.35
C PHE A 73 0.69 15.11 -2.07
N PHE A 74 1.58 14.14 -2.06
CA PHE A 74 2.36 13.81 -0.91
C PHE A 74 3.57 14.74 -0.71
N PHE A 75 4.19 15.18 -1.79
CA PHE A 75 5.26 16.18 -1.73
C PHE A 75 4.71 17.59 -1.48
N LEU A 76 3.53 17.91 -2.01
CA LEU A 76 3.01 19.28 -2.02
C LEU A 76 2.03 19.60 -0.89
N ARG A 77 1.37 18.62 -0.27
CA ARG A 77 0.26 18.89 0.68
C ARG A 77 0.42 18.18 2.01
N LYS A 78 -0.09 18.82 3.08
CA LYS A 78 -0.21 18.20 4.41
C LYS A 78 -1.04 16.91 4.32
N ARG A 79 -0.35 15.82 4.65
CA ARG A 79 -0.76 14.44 4.89
C ARG A 79 -2.28 14.21 4.98
N ASN A 80 -2.89 13.76 3.87
CA ASN A 80 -4.29 13.34 3.87
C ASN A 80 -4.40 11.81 3.90
N PHE A 81 -4.88 11.27 5.02
CA PHE A 81 -4.81 9.84 5.29
C PHE A 81 -5.74 8.99 4.42
N TYR A 82 -6.85 9.58 3.98
CA TYR A 82 -7.83 8.91 3.14
C TYR A 82 -7.24 8.42 1.82
N VAL A 83 -6.22 9.12 1.32
CA VAL A 83 -5.53 8.81 0.07
C VAL A 83 -4.92 7.40 0.08
N TYR A 84 -4.39 6.96 1.22
CA TYR A 84 -3.74 5.64 1.36
C TYR A 84 -4.76 4.49 1.31
N TYR A 85 -5.99 4.72 1.78
CA TYR A 85 -7.06 3.73 1.70
C TYR A 85 -7.59 3.54 0.29
N PHE A 86 -7.55 4.56 -0.56
CA PHE A 86 -8.04 4.46 -1.95
C PHE A 86 -7.08 3.69 -2.86
N ILE A 87 -5.78 3.73 -2.55
CA ILE A 87 -4.74 3.02 -3.29
C ILE A 87 -4.88 1.51 -3.15
N TYR A 88 -5.18 1.04 -1.94
CA TYR A 88 -5.23 -0.38 -1.61
C TYR A 88 -6.21 -1.16 -2.53
N PRO A 89 -7.49 -0.76 -2.66
CA PRO A 89 -8.43 -1.41 -3.57
C PRO A 89 -8.03 -1.21 -5.03
N LEU A 90 -7.50 -0.04 -5.42
CA LEU A 90 -7.06 0.20 -6.80
C LEU A 90 -5.99 -0.79 -7.27
N VAL A 91 -4.96 -1.00 -6.44
CA VAL A 91 -3.91 -1.99 -6.73
C VAL A 91 -4.48 -3.41 -6.65
N ALA A 92 -5.38 -3.68 -5.71
CA ALA A 92 -6.05 -4.97 -5.62
C ALA A 92 -6.93 -5.28 -6.84
N VAL A 93 -7.55 -4.28 -7.50
CA VAL A 93 -8.27 -4.51 -8.76
C VAL A 93 -7.32 -4.95 -9.87
N SER A 94 -6.11 -4.37 -9.94
CA SER A 94 -5.13 -4.72 -10.96
C SER A 94 -4.69 -6.18 -10.88
N TYR A 95 -4.72 -6.78 -9.69
CA TYR A 95 -4.42 -8.20 -9.45
C TYR A 95 -5.17 -9.15 -10.39
N PHE A 96 -6.44 -8.86 -10.70
CA PHE A 96 -7.28 -9.73 -11.53
C PHE A 96 -6.87 -9.78 -13.00
N PHE A 97 -6.05 -8.82 -13.45
CA PHE A 97 -5.59 -8.71 -14.83
C PHE A 97 -4.14 -9.18 -15.02
N LEU A 98 -3.51 -9.70 -13.96
CA LEU A 98 -2.12 -10.16 -13.99
C LEU A 98 -1.99 -11.67 -14.17
N LEU A 99 -0.87 -12.11 -14.73
CA LEU A 99 -0.49 -13.52 -14.81
C LEU A 99 -0.20 -14.11 -13.42
N GLN A 100 -0.31 -15.43 -13.27
CA GLN A 100 -0.24 -16.11 -11.97
C GLN A 100 1.07 -15.87 -11.19
N GLU A 101 2.19 -15.72 -11.89
CA GLU A 101 3.50 -15.41 -11.29
C GLU A 101 3.55 -13.96 -10.77
N GLN A 102 3.06 -13.02 -11.58
CA GLN A 102 2.99 -11.59 -11.24
C GLN A 102 2.03 -11.35 -10.06
N GLN A 103 0.93 -12.12 -10.00
CA GLN A 103 -0.03 -12.09 -8.90
C GLN A 103 0.63 -12.37 -7.55
N LEU A 104 1.58 -13.32 -7.48
CA LEU A 104 2.26 -13.63 -6.23
C LEU A 104 3.11 -12.45 -5.76
N ILE A 105 3.87 -11.86 -6.67
CA ILE A 105 4.70 -10.68 -6.39
C ILE A 105 3.82 -9.52 -5.89
N LEU A 106 2.72 -9.24 -6.59
CA LEU A 106 1.81 -8.16 -6.21
C LEU A 106 1.14 -8.43 -4.85
N ALA A 107 0.73 -9.67 -4.58
CA ALA A 107 0.17 -10.05 -3.29
C ALA A 107 1.16 -9.84 -2.14
N SER A 108 2.43 -10.22 -2.32
CA SER A 108 3.47 -10.01 -1.31
C SER A 108 3.72 -8.52 -1.06
N LEU A 109 3.77 -7.70 -2.12
CA LEU A 109 3.94 -6.26 -1.97
C LEU A 109 2.73 -5.59 -1.30
N LEU A 110 1.50 -6.02 -1.62
CA LEU A 110 0.28 -5.56 -0.95
C LEU A 110 0.27 -5.92 0.55
N PHE A 111 0.72 -7.14 0.89
CA PHE A 111 0.87 -7.55 2.27
C PHE A 111 1.89 -6.67 3.02
N LEU A 112 3.08 -6.52 2.45
CA LEU A 112 4.16 -5.71 3.02
C LEU A 112 3.76 -4.25 3.16
N TYR A 113 3.00 -3.70 2.21
CA TYR A 113 2.44 -2.34 2.29
C TYR A 113 1.40 -2.22 3.41
N GLY A 114 0.61 -3.28 3.61
CA GLY A 114 -0.38 -3.36 4.68
C GLY A 114 0.24 -3.23 6.07
N LEU A 115 1.46 -3.72 6.29
CA LEU A 115 2.14 -3.69 7.60
C LEU A 115 2.32 -2.24 8.13
N PRO A 116 3.11 -1.35 7.50
CA PRO A 116 3.28 0.01 8.01
C PRO A 116 1.96 0.79 8.01
N LEU A 117 1.07 0.54 7.05
CA LEU A 117 -0.25 1.17 7.02
C LEU A 117 -1.08 0.80 8.25
N GLY A 118 -1.18 -0.50 8.57
CA GLY A 118 -1.86 -1.03 9.75
C GLY A 118 -1.30 -0.49 11.06
N THR A 119 0.03 -0.39 11.16
CA THR A 119 0.70 0.15 12.34
C THR A 119 0.39 1.64 12.53
N LEU A 120 0.43 2.43 11.45
CA LEU A 120 0.08 3.86 11.48
C LEU A 120 -1.42 4.10 11.73
N LEU A 121 -2.28 3.16 11.34
CA LEU A 121 -3.71 3.16 11.64
C LEU A 121 -3.96 3.08 13.14
N TYR A 122 -3.30 2.13 13.80
CA TYR A 122 -3.39 1.96 15.26
C TYR A 122 -2.94 3.24 15.99
N GLU A 123 -1.77 3.78 15.63
CA GLU A 123 -1.19 4.98 16.27
C GLU A 123 -2.19 6.15 16.28
N ARG A 124 -2.84 6.40 15.13
CA ARG A 124 -3.81 7.48 14.97
C ARG A 124 -5.06 7.27 15.82
N LYS A 125 -5.54 6.02 15.91
CA LYS A 125 -6.69 5.71 16.76
C LYS A 125 -6.35 5.97 18.22
N LYS A 126 -5.15 5.58 18.66
CA LYS A 126 -4.62 5.86 20.01
C LYS A 126 -4.48 7.36 20.30
N GLN A 127 -4.08 8.17 19.32
CA GLN A 127 -3.99 9.64 19.47
C GLN A 127 -5.35 10.36 19.57
N LYS A 128 -6.45 9.71 19.17
CA LYS A 128 -7.81 10.29 19.22
C LYS A 128 -8.64 9.83 20.43
N SER A 129 -8.17 8.80 21.14
CA SER A 129 -8.83 8.24 22.34
C SER A 129 -8.23 8.91 23.57
#